data_AF-A0A9X3IXJ8-F1
#
_entry.id   AF-A0A9X3IXJ8-F1
#
_cell.length_a   1.000
_cell.length_b   1.000
_cell.length_c   1.000
_cell.angle_alpha   90.00
_cell.angle_beta   90.00
_cell.angle_gamma   90.00
#
_symmetry.space_group_name_H-M   'P 1'
#
loop_
_entity.id
_entity.type
_entity.pdbx_description
1 polymer ?
#
loop_
_entity_poly.entity_id
_entity_poly.type
_entity_poly.pdbx_seq_one_letter_code
_entity_poly.pdbx_strand_id
1 'polypeptide(L)' 'MKPLTWVALSVVDDEEPARPLPKLRFQMRLPDGSTRTGALDGQGYVLVEDIDPGRCWVELKDIRRGFTR' A
#
# COMPACT_ATOMS: atom_id res chain seq x y z
N MET A 1 -9.02 -25.33 6.87
CA MET A 1 -8.32 -24.16 6.31
C MET A 1 -9.01 -22.91 6.84
N LYS A 2 -8.25 -21.85 7.15
CA LYS A 2 -8.85 -20.56 7.52
C LYS A 2 -9.34 -19.87 6.24
N PRO A 3 -10.46 -19.11 6.27
CA PRO A 3 -10.86 -18.33 5.11
C PRO A 3 -9.79 -17.28 4.79
N LEU A 4 -9.46 -17.12 3.51
CA LEU A 4 -8.61 -16.02 3.04
C LEU A 4 -9.32 -14.68 3.24
N THR A 5 -8.53 -13.62 3.27
CA THR A 5 -8.99 -12.24 3.45
C THR A 5 -8.26 -11.31 2.49
N TRP A 6 -8.46 -10.01 2.66
CA TRP A 6 -7.87 -8.94 1.87
C TRP A 6 -7.34 -7.81 2.76
N VAL A 7 -6.51 -6.95 2.18
CA VAL A 7 -6.09 -5.66 2.74
C VAL A 7 -6.04 -4.62 1.62
N ALA A 8 -6.47 -3.39 1.93
CA ALA A 8 -6.40 -2.27 1.01
C ALA A 8 -5.60 -1.11 1.61
N LEU A 9 -4.93 -0.35 0.75
CA LEU A 9 -4.20 0.86 1.11
C LEU A 9 -4.68 2.02 0.23
N SER A 10 -4.89 3.19 0.83
CA SER A 10 -5.02 4.46 0.11
C SER A 10 -3.97 5.41 0.66
N VAL A 11 -3.21 6.06 -0.22
CA VAL A 11 -2.13 6.99 0.15
C VAL A 11 -2.36 8.33 -0.52
N VAL A 12 -2.34 9.37 0.31
CA VAL A 12 -2.48 10.78 -0.08
C VAL A 12 -1.29 11.60 0.43
N ASP A 13 -1.10 12.79 -0.12
CA ASP A 13 -0.18 13.80 0.43
C ASP A 13 -0.76 14.48 1.69
N ASP A 14 0.04 15.35 2.31
CA ASP A 14 -0.28 16.10 3.52
C ASP A 14 -0.84 17.51 3.24
N GLU A 15 -1.23 17.80 2.00
CA GLU A 15 -1.84 19.08 1.63
C GLU A 15 -3.35 19.13 1.94
N GLU A 16 -3.93 20.32 1.82
CA GLU A 16 -5.36 20.57 2.04
C GLU A 16 -5.96 21.26 0.80
N PRO A 17 -6.80 20.58 -0.01
CA PRO A 17 -7.24 19.19 0.14
C PRO A 17 -6.14 18.17 -0.24
N ALA A 18 -6.11 17.05 0.48
CA ALA A 18 -5.16 15.97 0.22
C ALA A 18 -5.36 15.38 -1.18
N ARG A 19 -4.25 15.08 -1.86
CA ARG A 19 -4.24 14.50 -3.21
C ARG A 19 -3.67 13.09 -3.19
N PRO A 20 -4.25 12.16 -3.98
CA PRO A 20 -3.74 10.80 -4.07
C PRO A 20 -2.30 10.77 -4.61
N LEU A 21 -1.52 9.78 -4.17
CA LEU A 21 -0.17 9.52 -4.65
C LEU A 21 -0.15 8.33 -5.63
N PRO A 22 -0.53 8.53 -6.90
CA PRO A 22 -0.56 7.44 -7.88
C PRO A 22 0.85 6.96 -8.22
N LYS A 23 0.95 5.69 -8.65
CA LYS A 23 2.20 5.04 -9.07
C LYS A 23 3.28 4.94 -7.98
N LEU A 24 2.98 5.32 -6.73
CA LEU A 24 3.87 5.12 -5.60
C LEU A 24 4.13 3.63 -5.44
N ARG A 25 5.41 3.24 -5.43
CA ARG A 25 5.79 1.84 -5.30
C ARG A 25 5.63 1.37 -3.87
N PHE A 26 5.18 0.15 -3.69
CA PHE A 26 5.07 -0.48 -2.38
C PHE A 26 5.68 -1.88 -2.37
N GLN A 27 6.06 -2.31 -1.17
CA GLN A 27 6.38 -3.68 -0.84
C GLN A 27 5.58 -4.07 0.41
N MET A 28 4.89 -5.20 0.36
CA MET A 28 4.08 -5.71 1.47
C MET A 28 4.53 -7.12 1.84
N ARG A 29 4.96 -7.31 3.09
CA ARG A 29 5.18 -8.64 3.67
C ARG A 29 3.84 -9.17 4.19
N LEU A 30 3.42 -10.33 3.68
CA LEU A 30 2.18 -11.00 4.03
C LEU A 30 2.35 -11.92 5.25
N PRO A 31 1.25 -12.38 5.87
CA PRO A 31 1.30 -13.23 7.07
C PRO A 31 1.94 -14.61 6.82
N ASP A 32 1.88 -15.11 5.59
CA ASP A 32 2.51 -16.35 5.15
C ASP A 32 4.04 -16.21 4.94
N GLY A 33 4.58 -15.00 5.12
CA GLY A 33 5.99 -14.68 4.91
C GLY A 33 6.33 -14.30 3.47
N SER A 34 5.41 -14.43 2.52
CA SER A 34 5.61 -13.99 1.15
C SER A 34 5.62 -12.46 1.04
N THR A 35 6.08 -11.96 -0.11
CA THR A 35 6.13 -10.52 -0.38
C THR A 35 5.35 -10.20 -1.66
N ARG A 36 4.47 -9.20 -1.59
CA ARG A 36 3.82 -8.57 -2.74
C ARG A 36 4.46 -7.23 -3.02
N THR A 37 4.74 -6.95 -4.29
CA THR A 37 5.25 -5.66 -4.75
C THR A 37 4.33 -5.11 -5.83
N GLY A 38 4.26 -3.79 -5.93
CA GLY A 38 3.42 -3.15 -6.93
C GLY A 38 3.52 -1.63 -6.86
N ALA A 39 2.59 -0.98 -7.54
CA ALA A 39 2.41 0.46 -7.50
C ALA A 39 0.94 0.79 -7.27
N LEU A 40 0.66 1.89 -6.58
CA LEU A 40 -0.69 2.39 -6.39
C LEU A 40 -1.30 2.82 -7.74
N ASP A 41 -2.61 2.67 -7.88
CA ASP A 41 -3.35 3.05 -9.07
C ASP A 41 -3.48 4.58 -9.23
N GLY A 42 -4.28 5.03 -10.19
CA GLY A 42 -4.51 6.46 -10.45
C GLY A 42 -5.17 7.23 -9.31
N GLN A 43 -5.74 6.54 -8.32
CA GLN A 43 -6.38 7.10 -7.13
C GLN A 43 -5.51 6.92 -5.87
N GLY A 44 -4.24 6.52 -6.03
CA GLY A 44 -3.38 6.26 -4.88
C GLY A 44 -3.84 5.03 -4.07
N TYR A 45 -4.52 4.09 -4.73
CA TYR A 45 -5.13 2.92 -4.10
C TYR A 45 -4.46 1.62 -4.53
N VAL A 46 -4.50 0.62 -3.64
CA VAL A 46 -4.23 -0.78 -3.97
C VAL A 46 -5.09 -1.71 -3.12
N LEU A 47 -5.54 -2.81 -3.72
CA LEU A 47 -6.16 -3.95 -3.06
C LEU A 47 -5.26 -5.18 -3.21
N VAL A 48 -5.01 -5.87 -2.10
CA VAL A 48 -4.32 -7.16 -2.08
C VAL A 48 -5.28 -8.19 -1.49
N GLU A 49 -5.73 -9.11 -2.34
CA GLU A 49 -6.66 -10.19 -2.01
C GLU A 49 -5.92 -11.51 -1.80
N ASP A 50 -6.67 -12.56 -1.45
CA ASP A 50 -6.18 -13.92 -1.29
C ASP A 50 -5.01 -14.06 -0.30
N ILE A 51 -5.12 -13.38 0.85
CA ILE A 51 -4.11 -13.44 1.92
C ILE A 51 -4.61 -14.22 3.12
N ASP A 52 -3.70 -14.90 3.82
CA ASP A 52 -4.01 -15.45 5.14
C ASP A 52 -4.35 -14.32 6.13
N PRO A 53 -5.33 -14.50 7.04
CA PRO A 53 -5.58 -13.53 8.11
C PRO A 53 -4.36 -13.39 9.03
N GLY A 54 -3.88 -12.16 9.20
CA GLY A 54 -2.75 -11.88 10.08
C GLY A 54 -2.10 -10.52 9.83
N ARG A 55 -0.90 -10.35 10.39
CA ARG A 55 -0.18 -9.08 10.31
C ARG A 55 0.50 -8.93 8.95
N CYS A 56 0.21 -7.83 8.28
CA CYS A 56 0.95 -7.37 7.12
C CYS A 56 1.92 -6.25 7.53
N TRP A 57 3.02 -6.10 6.79
CA TRP A 57 3.93 -4.95 6.92
C TRP A 57 4.07 -4.30 5.56
N VAL A 58 3.73 -3.02 5.45
CA VAL A 58 3.87 -2.24 4.21
C VAL A 58 5.04 -1.28 4.31
N GLU A 59 5.82 -1.22 3.24
CA GLU A 59 6.86 -0.23 3.03
C GLU A 59 6.55 0.51 1.73
N LEU A 60 6.41 1.83 1.82
CA LEU A 60 6.28 2.69 0.65
C LEU A 60 7.68 3.09 0.16
N LYS A 61 7.96 2.83 -1.10
CA LYS A 61 9.26 3.06 -1.73
C LYS A 61 9.26 4.40 -2.43
N ASP A 62 10.44 5.01 -2.53
CA ASP A 62 10.66 6.26 -3.27
C ASP A 62 9.87 7.48 -2.77
N ILE A 63 9.37 7.44 -1.53
CA ILE A 63 8.87 8.63 -0.86
C ILE A 63 10.07 9.55 -0.62
N ARG A 64 10.17 10.62 -1.41
CA ARG A 64 11.10 11.71 -1.10
C ARG A 64 10.48 12.54 0.01
N ARG A 65 11.17 12.64 1.16
CA ARG A 65 10.92 13.71 2.13
C ARG A 65 11.16 15.04 1.43
N GLY A 66 10.13 15.89 1.35
CA GLY A 66 10.26 17.25 0.82
C GLY A 66 9.48 17.48 -0.47
N PHE A 67 8.15 17.45 -0.39
CA PHE A 67 7.32 18.39 -1.12
C PHE A 67 6.94 19.52 -0.16
N THR A 68 7.94 20.16 0.45
CA THR A 68 7.72 21.46 1.08
C THR A 68 7.99 22.48 -0.01
N ARG A 69 6.91 23.00 -0.59
CA ARG A 69 7.00 24.16 -1.46
C ARG A 69 7.27 25.41 -0.66
#